data_AF-X0UWC9-F1
#
_entry.id   AF-X0UWC9-F1
#
_cell.length_a   1.000
_cell.length_b   1.000
_cell.length_c   1.000
_cell.angle_alpha   90.00
_cell.angle_beta   90.00
_cell.angle_gamma   90.00
#
_symmetry.space_group_name_H-M   'P 1'
#
loop_
_entity.id
_entity.type
_entity.pdbx_description
1 polymer ?
#
loop_
_entity_poly.entity_id
_entity_poly.type
_entity_poly.pdbx_seq_one_letter_code
_entity_poly.pdbx_strand_id
1 'polypeptide(L)'
;MIRKAICLSVLLLAALAGSVSAGTYSGGDGQPENPYRIATPNDLNDIGSHPEDFNDCFILVNDINIAGLAYTTALIAPDISSSGGFQGTAFTGIFDGNDCNISNLTIDTAGAGNDYLGLFGYVGETGEVKNLGIEDVNITG
;
A
#
# COMPACT_ATOMS: atom_id res chain seq x y z
N MET A 1 8.86 -66.85 -7.44
CA MET A 1 8.43 -65.91 -8.50
C MET A 1 7.33 -65.02 -7.94
N ILE A 2 7.54 -63.68 -7.89
CA ILE A 2 6.56 -62.61 -8.25
C ILE A 2 5.26 -62.56 -7.39
N ARG A 3 4.79 -61.48 -6.73
CA ARG A 3 5.04 -60.02 -6.75
C ARG A 3 4.26 -59.33 -5.59
N LYS A 4 4.91 -58.28 -5.04
CA LYS A 4 4.42 -56.92 -4.73
C LYS A 4 3.35 -56.67 -3.64
N ALA A 5 3.80 -55.88 -2.67
CA ALA A 5 3.05 -55.03 -1.76
C ALA A 5 2.02 -54.14 -2.48
N ILE A 6 0.93 -53.82 -1.79
CA ILE A 6 0.14 -52.61 -2.06
C ILE A 6 -0.04 -51.86 -0.74
N CYS A 7 0.66 -50.74 -0.69
CA CYS A 7 0.59 -49.69 0.32
C CYS A 7 -0.74 -48.95 0.13
N LEU A 8 -1.62 -48.98 1.13
CA LEU A 8 -2.85 -48.18 1.11
C LEU A 8 -2.58 -46.86 1.84
N SER A 9 -1.88 -45.96 1.18
CA SER A 9 -1.72 -44.58 1.62
C SER A 9 -3.03 -43.83 1.37
N VAL A 10 -3.73 -43.51 2.46
CA VAL A 10 -4.87 -42.59 2.44
C VAL A 10 -4.30 -41.19 2.17
N LEU A 11 -4.47 -40.70 0.94
CA LEU A 11 -4.25 -39.29 0.63
C LEU A 11 -5.37 -38.48 1.30
N LEU A 12 -5.04 -37.81 2.39
CA LEU A 12 -5.88 -36.81 3.02
C LEU A 12 -5.80 -35.54 2.15
N LEU A 13 -6.79 -35.33 1.29
CA LEU A 13 -6.95 -34.06 0.58
C LEU A 13 -7.55 -33.07 1.58
N ALA A 14 -6.69 -32.35 2.31
CA ALA A 14 -7.11 -31.19 3.08
C ALA A 14 -7.50 -30.09 2.08
N ALA A 15 -8.79 -29.96 1.81
CA ALA A 15 -9.32 -28.77 1.18
C ALA A 15 -9.15 -27.63 2.19
N LEU A 16 -8.05 -26.86 2.06
CA LEU A 16 -7.90 -25.60 2.75
C LEU A 16 -8.98 -24.68 2.19
N ALA A 17 -10.11 -24.60 2.89
CA ALA A 17 -11.06 -23.52 2.68
C ALA A 17 -10.36 -22.24 3.17
N GLY A 18 -9.56 -21.65 2.29
CA GLY A 18 -9.10 -20.28 2.48
C GLY A 18 -10.36 -19.44 2.63
N SER A 19 -10.58 -18.88 3.81
CA SER A 19 -11.51 -17.79 3.99
C SER A 19 -11.08 -16.71 3.01
N VAL A 20 -11.87 -16.49 1.95
CA VAL A 20 -11.71 -15.33 1.08
C VAL A 20 -12.00 -14.15 1.98
N SER A 21 -10.93 -13.54 2.52
CA SER A 21 -11.02 -12.22 3.11
C SER A 21 -11.67 -11.33 2.06
N ALA A 22 -12.73 -10.60 2.41
CA ALA A 22 -13.13 -9.48 1.58
C ALA A 22 -11.90 -8.57 1.53
N GLY A 23 -11.23 -8.51 0.37
CA GLY A 23 -9.96 -7.79 0.26
C GLY A 23 -10.16 -6.34 0.69
N THR A 24 -9.27 -5.83 1.54
CA THR A 24 -9.28 -4.45 2.05
C THR A 24 -9.22 -3.42 0.90
N TYR A 25 -8.57 -3.79 -0.20
CA TYR A 25 -8.41 -3.01 -1.42
C TYR A 25 -9.09 -3.69 -2.62
N SER A 26 -8.70 -3.35 -3.85
CA SER A 26 -9.14 -4.03 -5.08
C SER A 26 -8.58 -5.46 -5.29
N GLY A 27 -8.15 -6.12 -4.21
CA GLY A 27 -7.61 -7.48 -4.16
C GLY A 27 -6.16 -7.55 -3.69
N GLY A 28 -5.60 -8.76 -3.65
CA GLY A 28 -4.28 -9.04 -3.06
C GLY A 28 -4.36 -9.34 -1.56
N ASP A 29 -3.23 -9.74 -1.00
CA ASP A 29 -3.05 -10.02 0.44
C ASP A 29 -1.78 -9.36 1.03
N GLY A 30 -1.18 -8.43 0.28
CA GLY A 30 -0.02 -7.67 0.73
C GLY A 30 1.32 -8.42 0.65
N GLN A 31 1.32 -9.70 0.25
CA GLN A 31 2.58 -10.45 0.06
C GLN A 31 3.27 -10.08 -1.26
N PRO A 32 4.61 -10.25 -1.39
CA PRO A 32 5.32 -9.96 -2.63
C PRO A 32 4.78 -10.70 -3.87
N GLU A 33 4.31 -11.93 -3.70
CA GLU A 33 3.69 -12.75 -4.75
C GLU A 33 2.23 -12.36 -5.08
N ASN A 34 1.58 -11.60 -4.19
CA ASN A 34 0.18 -11.22 -4.31
C ASN A 34 -0.08 -9.83 -3.68
N PRO A 35 0.59 -8.77 -4.18
CA PRO A 35 0.53 -7.44 -3.60
C PRO A 35 -0.91 -6.90 -3.60
N TYR A 36 -1.22 -6.04 -2.64
CA TYR A 36 -2.47 -5.31 -2.62
C TYR A 36 -2.61 -4.46 -3.90
N ARG A 37 -3.77 -4.58 -4.54
CA ARG A 37 -4.06 -3.93 -5.81
C ARG A 37 -4.75 -2.60 -5.55
N ILE A 38 -4.14 -1.53 -6.02
CA ILE A 38 -4.65 -0.17 -5.83
C ILE A 38 -5.18 0.30 -7.18
N ALA A 39 -6.51 0.33 -7.30
CA ALA A 39 -7.19 0.56 -8.57
C ALA A 39 -8.00 1.87 -8.58
N THR A 40 -8.28 2.43 -7.40
CA THR A 40 -9.18 3.56 -7.20
C THR A 40 -8.62 4.58 -6.22
N PRO A 41 -9.12 5.84 -6.24
CA PRO A 41 -8.82 6.82 -5.21
C PRO A 41 -9.13 6.34 -3.79
N ASN A 42 -10.19 5.53 -3.62
CA ASN A 42 -10.55 4.99 -2.32
C ASN A 42 -9.52 3.97 -1.83
N ASP A 43 -9.07 3.04 -2.68
CA ASP A 43 -8.00 2.11 -2.32
C ASP A 43 -6.75 2.88 -1.84
N LEU A 44 -6.37 3.95 -2.55
CA LEU A 44 -5.21 4.76 -2.21
C LEU A 44 -5.38 5.50 -0.87
N ASN A 45 -6.57 6.04 -0.59
CA ASN A 45 -6.89 6.67 0.70
C ASN A 45 -6.93 5.65 1.85
N ASP A 46 -7.40 4.43 1.56
CA ASP A 46 -7.46 3.35 2.54
C ASP A 46 -6.06 2.97 3.00
N ILE A 47 -5.03 2.99 2.13
CA ILE A 47 -3.63 2.78 2.56
C ILE A 47 -3.28 3.77 3.68
N GLY A 48 -3.54 5.06 3.47
CA GLY A 48 -3.25 6.11 4.44
C GLY A 48 -3.97 5.95 5.78
N SER A 49 -5.07 5.20 5.80
CA SER A 49 -5.89 4.94 6.99
C SER A 49 -5.52 3.65 7.74
N HIS A 50 -4.67 2.80 7.15
CA HIS A 50 -4.27 1.49 7.68
C HIS A 50 -2.73 1.40 7.81
N PRO A 51 -2.12 2.09 8.79
CA PRO A 51 -0.68 2.06 9.00
C PRO A 51 -0.13 0.66 9.32
N GLU A 52 -0.98 -0.28 9.71
CA GLU A 52 -0.64 -1.70 9.86
C GLU A 52 -0.22 -2.38 8.56
N ASP A 53 -0.60 -1.82 7.39
CA ASP A 53 -0.23 -2.37 6.07
C ASP A 53 1.05 -1.69 5.52
N PHE A 54 1.67 -0.74 6.22
CA PHE A 54 2.82 0.02 5.71
C PHE A 54 4.10 -0.80 5.49
N ASN A 55 4.13 -2.05 5.93
CA ASN A 55 5.20 -3.02 5.65
C ASN A 55 4.83 -4.05 4.57
N ASP A 56 3.68 -3.91 3.91
CA ASP A 56 3.19 -4.82 2.88
C ASP A 56 3.56 -4.36 1.46
N CYS A 57 3.26 -5.20 0.47
CA CYS A 57 3.48 -4.92 -0.95
C CYS A 57 2.20 -4.41 -1.62
N PHE A 58 2.34 -3.33 -2.37
CA PHE A 58 1.29 -2.65 -3.12
C PHE A 58 1.67 -2.55 -4.60
N ILE A 59 0.67 -2.65 -5.47
CA ILE A 59 0.83 -2.41 -6.90
C ILE A 59 -0.32 -1.57 -7.44
N LEU A 60 -0.01 -0.51 -8.20
CA LEU A 60 -1.02 0.19 -8.98
C LEU A 60 -1.47 -0.67 -10.15
N VAL A 61 -2.78 -0.73 -10.37
CA VAL A 61 -3.36 -1.46 -11.52
C VAL A 61 -4.09 -0.55 -12.50
N ASN A 62 -4.20 0.75 -12.19
CA ASN A 62 -4.72 1.80 -13.05
C ASN A 62 -4.03 3.13 -12.68
N ASP A 63 -4.07 4.09 -13.61
CA ASP A 63 -3.85 5.50 -13.25
C ASP A 63 -4.93 5.96 -12.26
N ILE A 64 -4.54 6.76 -11.28
CA ILE A 64 -5.42 7.26 -10.24
C ILE A 64 -5.42 8.79 -10.26
N ASN A 65 -6.61 9.36 -10.39
CA ASN A 65 -6.82 10.80 -10.27
C ASN A 65 -7.49 11.11 -8.94
N ILE A 66 -6.80 11.87 -8.09
CA ILE A 66 -7.28 12.29 -6.77
C ILE A 66 -7.72 13.77 -6.75
N ALA A 67 -8.05 14.34 -7.90
CA ALA A 67 -8.58 15.70 -8.00
C ALA A 67 -9.83 15.90 -7.12
N GLY A 68 -9.86 17.03 -6.42
CA GLY A 68 -10.95 17.37 -5.50
C GLY A 68 -10.80 16.75 -4.11
N LEU A 69 -9.80 15.89 -3.88
CA LEU A 69 -9.37 15.48 -2.55
C LEU A 69 -8.29 16.45 -2.06
N ALA A 70 -8.44 16.94 -0.83
CA ALA A 70 -7.48 17.82 -0.19
C ALA A 70 -7.02 17.18 1.12
N TYR A 71 -5.71 17.13 1.31
CA TYR A 71 -5.09 16.56 2.50
C TYR A 71 -4.35 17.66 3.29
N THR A 72 -4.21 17.46 4.59
CA THR A 72 -3.46 18.37 5.48
C THR A 72 -2.12 17.78 5.93
N THR A 73 -1.84 16.53 5.54
CA THR A 73 -0.64 15.76 5.81
C THR A 73 -0.25 14.98 4.56
N ALA A 74 0.88 14.28 4.58
CA ALA A 74 1.10 13.23 3.59
C ALA A 74 -0.02 12.18 3.61
N LEU A 75 -0.24 11.52 2.48
CA LEU A 75 -1.30 10.53 2.35
C LEU A 75 -0.90 9.20 3.00
N ILE A 76 0.30 8.71 2.68
CA ILE A 76 0.89 7.48 3.19
C ILE A 76 2.00 7.84 4.17
N ALA A 77 2.09 7.16 5.30
CA ALA A 77 3.06 7.44 6.36
C ALA A 77 3.11 8.94 6.75
N PRO A 78 1.98 9.55 7.16
CA PRO A 78 1.96 10.94 7.61
C PRO A 78 2.78 11.10 8.90
N ASP A 79 3.42 12.25 9.04
CA ASP A 79 3.85 12.67 10.37
C ASP A 79 2.64 13.03 11.22
N ILE A 80 2.69 12.64 12.50
CA ILE A 80 1.55 12.74 13.42
C ILE A 80 1.79 13.74 14.55
N SER A 81 2.96 14.40 14.56
CA SER A 81 3.33 15.35 15.60
C SER A 81 4.27 16.42 15.04
N SER A 82 4.15 17.65 15.54
CA SER A 82 5.09 18.73 15.25
C SER A 82 6.38 18.69 16.11
N SER A 83 6.63 17.56 16.79
CA SER A 83 7.89 17.34 17.51
C SER A 83 9.04 17.20 16.52
N GLY A 84 10.27 17.51 16.94
CA GLY A 84 11.42 17.39 16.05
C GLY A 84 11.61 15.95 15.53
N GLY A 85 11.62 15.81 14.20
CA GLY A 85 11.79 14.55 13.49
C GLY A 85 10.48 13.76 13.33
N PHE A 86 10.44 12.85 12.36
CA PHE A 86 9.26 12.06 12.02
C PHE A 86 8.75 11.21 13.20
N GLN A 87 7.47 11.35 13.55
CA GLN A 87 6.81 10.62 14.64
C GLN A 87 5.75 9.61 14.15
N GLY A 88 5.49 9.54 12.85
CA GLY A 88 4.54 8.61 12.26
C GLY A 88 5.05 7.17 12.15
N THR A 89 4.21 6.29 11.59
CA THR A 89 4.64 4.96 11.15
C THR A 89 5.26 5.10 9.76
N ALA A 90 6.53 4.70 9.62
CA ALA A 90 7.25 4.77 8.36
C ALA A 90 6.70 3.74 7.36
N PHE A 91 6.65 4.11 6.08
CA PHE A 91 6.42 3.14 5.00
C PHE A 91 7.68 2.29 4.81
N THR A 92 7.58 0.99 5.03
CA THR A 92 8.72 0.03 4.98
C THR A 92 8.50 -1.13 4.00
N GLY A 93 7.33 -1.15 3.35
CA GLY A 93 6.95 -2.11 2.32
C GLY A 93 7.39 -1.72 0.91
N ILE A 94 6.74 -2.31 -0.10
CA ILE A 94 7.03 -2.04 -1.51
C ILE A 94 5.80 -1.40 -2.14
N PHE A 95 5.97 -0.24 -2.77
CA PHE A 95 4.94 0.39 -3.60
C PHE A 95 5.42 0.40 -5.06
N ASP A 96 4.87 -0.50 -5.87
CA ASP A 96 5.14 -0.55 -7.31
C ASP A 96 4.05 0.21 -8.06
N GLY A 97 4.42 1.36 -8.65
CA GLY A 97 3.53 2.13 -9.49
C GLY A 97 3.19 1.45 -10.81
N ASN A 98 3.91 0.38 -11.20
CA ASN A 98 3.65 -0.39 -12.42
C ASN A 98 3.47 0.51 -13.67
N ASP A 99 4.33 1.53 -13.76
CA ASP A 99 4.32 2.58 -14.79
C ASP A 99 3.02 3.39 -14.90
N CYS A 100 2.15 3.31 -13.88
CA CYS A 100 0.93 4.11 -13.74
C CYS A 100 1.22 5.42 -12.99
N ASN A 101 0.31 6.37 -13.17
CA ASN A 101 0.39 7.70 -12.59
C ASN A 101 -0.64 7.93 -11.48
N ILE A 102 -0.23 8.64 -10.42
CA ILE A 102 -1.14 9.32 -9.49
C ILE A 102 -1.13 10.81 -9.82
N SER A 103 -2.30 11.39 -10.06
CA SER A 103 -2.43 12.78 -10.52
C SER A 103 -3.28 13.65 -9.58
N ASN A 104 -3.00 14.95 -9.58
CA ASN A 104 -3.77 15.99 -8.88
C ASN A 104 -3.72 15.92 -7.35
N LEU A 105 -2.59 15.46 -6.79
CA LEU A 105 -2.36 15.49 -5.33
C LEU A 105 -2.36 16.94 -4.83
N THR A 106 -3.26 17.28 -3.91
CA THR A 106 -3.29 18.57 -3.22
C THR A 106 -3.11 18.39 -1.71
N ILE A 107 -2.05 18.99 -1.16
CA ILE A 107 -1.81 19.07 0.28
C ILE A 107 -1.72 20.54 0.69
N ASP A 108 -2.49 20.94 1.69
CA ASP A 108 -2.47 22.29 2.28
C ASP A 108 -2.60 22.15 3.80
N THR A 109 -1.55 22.54 4.53
CA THR A 109 -1.53 22.48 6.01
C THR A 109 -2.38 23.57 6.66
N ALA A 110 -2.99 24.46 5.87
CA ALA A 110 -3.72 25.64 6.31
C ALA A 110 -2.88 26.55 7.25
N GLY A 111 -1.56 26.59 7.04
CA GLY A 111 -0.62 27.39 7.82
C GLY A 111 -0.26 26.81 9.19
N ALA A 112 -0.59 25.54 9.45
CA ALA A 112 -0.19 24.84 10.68
C ALA A 112 1.34 24.60 10.76
N GLY A 113 2.04 24.62 9.62
CA GLY A 113 3.47 24.32 9.54
C GLY A 113 3.73 22.85 9.85
N ASN A 114 3.69 22.01 8.83
CA ASN A 114 3.97 20.58 8.96
C ASN A 114 5.11 20.16 8.04
N ASP A 115 5.98 19.30 8.56
CA ASP A 115 7.05 18.67 7.78
C ASP A 115 6.55 17.37 7.14
N TYR A 116 7.39 16.69 6.35
CA TYR A 116 7.08 15.37 5.79
C TYR A 116 5.80 15.33 4.94
N LEU A 117 5.65 16.30 4.03
CA LEU A 117 4.52 16.38 3.10
C LEU A 117 4.85 15.73 1.76
N GLY A 118 3.89 14.99 1.21
CA GLY A 118 4.03 14.29 -0.07
C GLY A 118 2.98 13.20 -0.20
N LEU A 119 3.04 12.41 -1.28
CA LEU A 119 2.26 11.18 -1.33
C LEU A 119 2.69 10.24 -0.17
N PHE A 120 3.99 10.18 0.10
CA PHE A 120 4.60 9.54 1.26
C PHE A 120 5.21 10.60 2.17
N GLY A 121 4.95 10.53 3.48
CA GLY A 121 5.59 11.42 4.45
C GLY A 121 6.99 10.93 4.82
N TYR A 122 7.12 9.62 5.08
CA TYR A 122 8.42 9.01 5.32
C TYR A 122 8.50 7.58 4.81
N VAL A 123 9.48 7.33 3.93
CA VAL A 123 9.88 5.99 3.48
C VAL A 123 11.06 5.56 4.33
N GLY A 124 10.88 4.49 5.10
CA GLY A 124 11.90 3.93 6.00
C GLY A 124 12.99 3.17 5.25
N GLU A 125 13.98 2.68 6.01
CA GLU A 125 15.21 2.08 5.44
C GLU A 125 14.98 0.91 4.48
N THR A 126 13.92 0.12 4.69
CA THR A 126 13.57 -1.03 3.84
C THR A 126 12.48 -0.72 2.81
N GLY A 127 11.91 0.49 2.86
CA GLY A 127 10.82 0.87 1.97
C GLY A 127 11.30 1.08 0.54
N GLU A 128 10.51 0.61 -0.42
CA GLU A 128 10.80 0.78 -1.85
C GLU A 128 9.60 1.41 -2.56
N VAL A 129 9.84 2.51 -3.27
CA VAL A 129 8.86 3.10 -4.19
C VAL A 129 9.47 3.08 -5.59
N LYS A 130 8.83 2.40 -6.54
CA LYS A 130 9.34 2.22 -7.90
C LYS A 130 8.24 2.37 -8.95
N ASN A 131 8.65 2.65 -10.18
CA ASN A 131 7.78 2.69 -11.37
C ASN A 131 6.52 3.55 -11.20
N LEU A 132 6.59 4.61 -10.38
CA LEU A 132 5.45 5.46 -10.04
C LEU A 132 5.63 6.84 -10.64
N GLY A 133 4.68 7.25 -11.49
CA GLY A 133 4.55 8.65 -11.88
C GLY A 133 3.67 9.42 -10.89
N ILE A 134 4.05 10.66 -10.59
CA ILE A 134 3.21 11.60 -9.84
C ILE A 134 3.12 12.91 -10.62
N GLU A 135 1.91 13.31 -10.98
CA GLU A 135 1.63 14.43 -11.88
C GLU A 135 0.71 15.46 -11.22
N ASP A 136 0.83 16.72 -11.65
CA ASP A 136 -0.04 17.83 -11.20
C ASP A 136 -0.12 17.98 -9.67
N VAL A 137 1.03 17.94 -9.00
CA VAL A 137 1.14 18.02 -7.53
C VAL A 137 1.14 19.48 -7.06
N ASN A 138 0.32 19.78 -6.06
CA ASN A 138 0.32 21.06 -5.34
C ASN A 138 0.44 20.82 -3.83
N ILE A 139 1.58 21.22 -3.24
CA ILE A 139 1.83 21.07 -1.79
C ILE A 139 2.15 22.44 -1.20
N THR A 140 1.37 22.84 -0.20
CA THR A 140 1.57 24.06 0.59
C THR A 140 1.72 23.66 2.07
N GLY A 141 2.90 23.96 2.63
CA GLY A 141 3.29 23.63 4.00
C GLY A 141 3.00 24.72 5.02
#